data_AF-A0A8X6RPV4-F1
#
_entry.id   AF-A0A8X6RPV4-F1
#
_cell.length_a   1.000
_cell.length_b   1.000
_cell.length_c   1.000
_cell.angle_alpha   90.00
_cell.angle_beta   90.00
_cell.angle_gamma   90.00
#
_symmetry.space_group_name_H-M   'P 1'
#
loop_
_entity.id
_entity.type
_entity.pdbx_description
1 polymer ?
#
loop_
_entity_poly.entity_id
_entity_poly.type
_entity_poly.pdbx_seq_one_letter_code
_entity_poly.pdbx_strand_id
1 'polypeptide(L)'
;MLGDKVSNLLVNLGEEELKDYESLKQVVLKEYEPSPKICLENLRKAKRNSDETFSQFATRLTSMWLYYCKLRGANDFESVNQLIVADKMFEMLDSETATYIGVLQGEE
;
A
#
# COMPACT_ATOMS: atom_id res chain seq x y z
N MET A 1 19.04 8.02 -0.59
CA MET A 1 18.88 6.58 -0.28
C MET A 1 17.86 6.41 0.84
N LEU A 2 17.32 5.21 1.07
CA LEU A 2 16.39 4.95 2.20
C LEU A 2 16.97 5.44 3.54
N GLY A 3 18.30 5.32 3.70
CA GLY A 3 19.05 5.83 4.85
C GLY A 3 18.88 7.33 5.11
N ASP A 4 18.98 8.19 4.08
CA ASP A 4 18.95 9.66 4.27
C ASP A 4 17.57 10.15 4.72
N LYS A 5 16.50 9.57 4.18
CA LYS A 5 15.13 9.91 4.56
C LYS A 5 14.78 9.39 5.95
N VAL A 6 15.20 8.17 6.31
CA VAL A 6 15.04 7.65 7.68
C VAL A 6 15.84 8.48 8.68
N SER A 7 17.08 8.85 8.36
CA SER A 7 17.89 9.72 9.23
C SER A 7 17.24 11.08 9.49
N ASN A 8 16.63 11.71 8.48
CA ASN A 8 15.90 12.97 8.67
C ASN A 8 14.63 12.78 9.53
N LEU A 9 13.97 11.63 9.42
CA LEU A 9 12.80 11.29 10.23
C LEU A 9 13.19 11.11 11.71
N LEU A 10 14.31 10.44 11.96
CA LEU A 10 14.87 10.23 13.30
C LEU A 10 15.30 11.53 13.98
N VAL A 11 15.79 12.51 13.22
CA VAL A 11 16.20 13.83 13.75
C VAL A 11 14.99 14.66 14.22
N ASN A 12 13.79 14.39 13.71
CA ASN A 12 12.58 15.14 14.03
C ASN A 12 11.70 14.46 15.11
N LEU A 13 12.06 13.26 15.57
CA LEU A 13 11.34 12.54 16.64
C LEU A 13 11.82 13.00 18.02
N GLY A 14 10.91 13.08 18.99
CA GLY A 14 11.26 13.44 20.37
C GLY A 14 12.11 12.36 21.07
N GLU A 15 12.90 12.73 22.08
CA GLU A 15 13.75 11.79 22.85
C GLU A 15 12.99 10.59 23.46
N GLU A 16 11.68 10.71 23.67
CA GLU A 16 10.84 9.61 24.18
C GLU A 16 10.44 8.61 23.08
N GLU A 17 10.20 9.07 21.84
CA GLU A 17 9.80 8.22 20.71
C GLU A 17 10.97 7.39 20.16
N LEU A 18 12.21 7.86 20.36
CA LEU A 18 13.44 7.16 19.98
C LEU A 18 13.83 6.01 20.93
N LYS A 19 13.26 5.97 22.14
CA LYS A 19 13.62 4.98 23.18
C LYS A 19 12.87 3.65 23.05
N ASP A 20 11.72 3.66 22.38
CA ASP A 20 10.93 2.46 22.12
C ASP A 20 11.04 2.03 20.66
N TYR A 21 11.61 0.86 20.44
CA TYR A 21 11.76 0.28 19.11
C TYR A 21 10.42 0.09 18.41
N GLU A 22 9.36 -0.25 19.14
CA GLU A 22 8.07 -0.53 18.50
C GLU A 22 7.41 0.77 18.02
N SER A 23 7.47 1.84 18.80
CA SER A 23 7.07 3.19 18.37
C SER A 23 7.85 3.67 17.15
N LEU A 24 9.18 3.51 17.15
CA LEU A 24 10.04 3.88 16.03
C LEU A 24 9.70 3.10 14.75
N LYS A 25 9.49 1.79 14.90
CA LYS A 25 9.09 0.91 13.80
C LYS A 25 7.74 1.31 13.23
N GLN A 26 6.77 1.69 14.05
CA GLN A 26 5.46 2.17 13.58
C GLN A 26 5.58 3.47 12.79
N VAL A 27 6.41 4.42 13.24
CA VAL A 27 6.64 5.68 12.51
C VAL A 27 7.29 5.42 11.16
N VAL A 28 8.34 4.59 11.11
CA VAL A 28 9.01 4.24 9.85
C VAL A 28 8.05 3.46 8.94
N LEU A 29 7.27 2.52 9.46
CA LEU A 29 6.29 1.81 8.63
C LEU A 29 5.22 2.76 8.09
N LYS A 30 4.73 3.70 8.89
CA LYS A 30 3.72 4.67 8.44
C LYS A 30 4.22 5.56 7.29
N GLU A 31 5.48 5.97 7.33
CA GLU A 31 6.08 6.80 6.27
C GLU A 31 6.35 6.01 4.98
N TYR A 32 6.70 4.72 5.09
CA TYR A 32 7.19 3.94 3.95
C TYR A 32 6.22 2.87 3.45
N GLU A 33 5.16 2.55 4.18
CA GLU A 33 4.13 1.61 3.75
C GLU A 33 3.39 2.22 2.55
N PRO A 34 3.44 1.57 1.36
CA PRO A 34 2.79 2.10 0.18
C PRO A 34 1.28 2.16 0.41
N SER A 35 0.65 3.25 -0.02
CA SER A 35 -0.80 3.39 0.06
C SER A 35 -1.50 2.23 -0.68
N PRO A 36 -2.70 1.82 -0.23
CA PRO A 36 -3.43 0.72 -0.87
C PRO A 36 -3.64 0.95 -2.38
N LYS A 37 -3.86 2.20 -2.79
CA LYS A 37 -4.00 2.59 -4.20
C LYS A 37 -2.74 2.35 -5.01
N ILE A 38 -1.57 2.75 -4.50
CA ILE A 38 -0.29 2.48 -5.17
C ILE A 38 -0.08 0.97 -5.33
N CYS A 39 -0.44 0.18 -4.32
CA CYS A 39 -0.37 -1.28 -4.39
C CYS A 39 -1.28 -1.84 -5.51
N LEU A 40 -2.52 -1.37 -5.59
CA LEU A 40 -3.49 -1.78 -6.62
C LEU A 40 -3.04 -1.37 -8.03
N GLU A 41 -2.53 -0.14 -8.18
CA GLU A 41 -1.97 0.32 -9.45
C GLU A 41 -0.77 -0.50 -9.88
N ASN A 42 0.15 -0.79 -8.96
CA ASN A 42 1.31 -1.63 -9.22
C ASN A 42 0.89 -3.03 -9.66
N LEU A 43 -0.13 -3.61 -9.02
CA LEU A 43 -0.70 -4.90 -9.43
C LEU A 43 -1.25 -4.84 -10.86
N ARG A 44 -2.03 -3.81 -11.20
CA ARG A 44 -2.63 -3.64 -12.54
C ARG A 44 -1.58 -3.41 -13.63
N LYS A 45 -0.51 -2.68 -13.30
CA LYS A 45 0.59 -2.35 -14.22
C LYS A 45 1.65 -3.45 -14.28
N ALA A 46 1.60 -4.46 -13.39
CA ALA A 46 2.61 -5.50 -13.29
C ALA A 46 2.72 -6.29 -14.61
N LYS A 47 3.94 -6.40 -15.11
CA LYS A 47 4.28 -7.23 -16.27
C LYS A 47 5.30 -8.29 -15.87
N ARG A 48 5.35 -9.37 -16.64
CA ARG A 48 6.37 -10.40 -16.46
C ARG A 48 7.76 -9.82 -16.78
N ASN A 49 8.71 -9.98 -15.87
CA ASN A 49 10.11 -9.65 -16.10
C ASN A 49 10.75 -10.64 -17.07
N SER A 50 11.82 -10.24 -17.75
CA SER A 50 12.53 -11.10 -18.70
C SER A 50 13.16 -12.33 -18.05
N ASP A 51 13.56 -12.20 -16.78
CA ASP A 51 14.28 -13.19 -15.97
C ASP A 51 13.38 -14.09 -15.11
N GLU A 52 12.07 -13.84 -15.06
CA GLU A 52 11.13 -14.65 -14.27
C GLU A 52 10.31 -15.62 -15.15
N THR A 53 10.07 -16.83 -14.65
CA THR A 53 9.10 -17.78 -15.23
C THR A 53 7.66 -17.30 -15.00
N PHE A 54 6.69 -17.81 -15.77
CA PHE A 54 5.28 -17.51 -15.54
C PHE A 54 4.78 -17.96 -14.15
N SER A 55 5.33 -19.05 -13.60
CA SER A 55 4.98 -19.49 -12.25
C SER A 55 5.47 -18.49 -11.20
N GLN A 56 6.69 -17.99 -11.32
CA GLN A 56 7.22 -16.94 -10.44
C GLN A 56 6.40 -15.65 -10.55
N PHE A 57 6.00 -15.27 -11.77
CA PHE A 57 5.13 -14.12 -11.98
C PHE A 57 3.77 -14.28 -11.30
N ALA A 58 3.15 -15.46 -11.42
CA ALA A 58 1.88 -15.76 -10.75
C ALA A 58 2.01 -15.69 -9.22
N THR A 59 3.09 -16.23 -8.66
CA THR A 59 3.39 -16.12 -7.22
C THR A 59 3.52 -14.65 -6.82
N ARG A 60 4.26 -13.84 -7.59
CA ARG A 60 4.43 -12.41 -7.32
C ARG A 60 3.11 -11.64 -7.37
N LEU A 61 2.28 -11.86 -8.39
CA LEU A 61 0.94 -11.26 -8.48
C LEU A 61 0.07 -11.65 -7.28
N THR A 62 0.12 -12.91 -6.88
CA THR A 62 -0.64 -13.41 -5.71
C THR A 62 -0.19 -12.70 -4.44
N SER A 63 1.12 -12.56 -4.22
CA SER A 63 1.65 -11.83 -3.05
C SER A 63 1.24 -10.36 -3.06
N MET A 64 1.28 -9.69 -4.23
CA MET A 64 0.83 -8.30 -4.38
C MET A 64 -0.66 -8.14 -4.05
N TRP A 65 -1.50 -9.06 -4.52
CA TRP A 65 -2.94 -9.07 -4.23
C TRP A 65 -3.22 -9.30 -2.74
N LEU A 66 -2.60 -10.31 -2.13
CA LEU A 66 -2.78 -10.61 -0.71
C LEU A 66 -2.34 -9.44 0.19
N TYR A 67 -1.24 -8.79 -0.16
CA TYR A 67 -0.79 -7.60 0.55
C TYR A 67 -1.79 -6.44 0.43
N TYR A 68 -2.32 -6.20 -0.78
CA TYR A 68 -3.39 -5.21 -0.99
C TYR A 68 -4.65 -5.52 -0.17
N CYS A 69 -5.13 -6.77 -0.17
CA CYS A 69 -6.26 -7.19 0.66
C CYS A 69 -6.01 -6.93 2.15
N LYS A 70 -4.80 -7.24 2.63
CA LYS A 70 -4.40 -6.97 4.02
C LYS A 70 -4.47 -5.48 4.36
N LEU A 71 -3.95 -4.61 3.49
CA LEU A 71 -4.01 -3.15 3.69
C LEU A 71 -5.45 -2.62 3.72
N ARG A 72 -6.36 -3.24 2.95
CA ARG A 72 -7.79 -2.90 2.92
C ARG A 72 -8.62 -3.61 3.99
N GLY A 73 -8.00 -4.42 4.83
CA GLY A 73 -8.68 -5.19 5.88
C GLY A 73 -9.60 -6.30 5.37
N ALA A 74 -9.44 -6.75 4.12
CA ALA A 74 -10.24 -7.83 3.53
C ALA A 74 -9.59 -9.19 3.84
N ASN A 75 -10.19 -9.94 4.76
CA ASN A 75 -9.59 -11.15 5.36
C ASN A 75 -10.39 -12.43 5.11
N ASP A 76 -11.55 -12.33 4.48
CA ASP A 76 -12.43 -13.45 4.16
C ASP A 76 -12.99 -13.31 2.74
N PHE A 77 -13.65 -14.36 2.26
CA PHE A 77 -14.15 -14.39 0.89
C PHE A 77 -15.16 -13.26 0.61
N GLU A 78 -16.01 -12.93 1.58
CA GLU A 78 -17.05 -11.92 1.43
C GLU A 78 -16.46 -10.51 1.35
N SER A 79 -15.58 -10.16 2.29
CA SER A 79 -14.87 -8.88 2.30
C SER A 79 -14.02 -8.66 1.05
N VAL A 80 -13.41 -9.72 0.50
CA VAL A 80 -12.70 -9.64 -0.78
C VAL A 80 -13.65 -9.35 -1.94
N ASN A 81 -14.82 -9.99 -2.00
CA ASN A 81 -15.80 -9.70 -3.04
C ASN A 81 -16.32 -8.25 -2.95
N GLN A 82 -16.62 -7.78 -1.75
CA GLN A 82 -17.05 -6.40 -1.51
C GLN A 82 -15.95 -5.39 -1.90
N LEU A 83 -14.68 -5.70 -1.60
CA LEU A 83 -13.54 -4.89 -2.00
C LEU A 83 -13.45 -4.75 -3.52
N ILE A 84 -13.59 -5.84 -4.27
CA ILE A 84 -13.56 -5.82 -5.74
C ILE A 84 -14.68 -4.95 -6.30
N VAL A 85 -15.89 -5.06 -5.75
CA VAL A 85 -17.04 -4.23 -6.17
C VAL A 85 -16.80 -2.76 -5.83
N ALA A 86 -16.33 -2.45 -4.64
CA ALA A 86 -16.03 -1.09 -4.20
C ALA A 86 -14.96 -0.43 -5.09
N ASP A 87 -13.88 -1.15 -5.40
CA ASP A 87 -12.84 -0.65 -6.30
C ASP A 87 -13.40 -0.41 -7.71
N LYS A 88 -14.30 -1.26 -8.18
CA LYS A 88 -14.94 -1.07 -9.49
C LYS A 88 -15.86 0.15 -9.51
N MET A 89 -16.61 0.39 -8.43
CA MET A 89 -17.42 1.59 -8.30
C MET A 89 -16.56 2.85 -8.25
N PHE A 90 -15.43 2.80 -7.54
CA PHE A 90 -14.49 3.90 -7.45
C PHE A 90 -13.90 4.28 -8.81
N GLU A 91 -13.57 3.29 -9.66
CA GLU A 91 -13.12 3.54 -11.04
C GLU A 91 -14.14 4.26 -11.94
N MET A 92 -15.43 4.16 -11.61
CA MET A 92 -16.51 4.78 -12.40
C MET A 92 -16.75 6.24 -12.04
N LEU A 93 -16.14 6.72 -10.96
CA LEU A 93 -16.24 8.11 -10.55
C LEU A 93 -15.51 9.01 -11.55
N ASP A 94 -16.00 10.23 -11.71
CA ASP A 94 -15.27 11.24 -12.46
C ASP A 94 -13.97 11.61 -11.73
N SER A 95 -13.02 12.19 -12.48
CA SER A 95 -11.68 12.46 -11.98
C SER A 95 -11.66 13.40 -10.76
N GLU A 96 -12.61 14.34 -10.67
CA GLU A 96 -12.67 15.29 -9.56
C GLU A 96 -13.14 14.57 -8.29
N THR A 97 -14.24 13.84 -8.39
CA THR A 97 -14.79 13.04 -7.28
C THR A 97 -13.81 11.98 -6.80
N ALA A 98 -13.16 11.25 -7.71
CA ALA A 98 -12.17 10.23 -7.36
C ALA A 98 -10.94 10.83 -6.64
N THR A 99 -10.49 12.02 -7.06
CA THR A 99 -9.36 12.72 -6.41
C THR A 99 -9.74 13.16 -5.01
N TYR A 100 -10.91 13.78 -4.85
CA TYR A 100 -11.39 14.25 -3.54
C TYR A 100 -11.56 13.08 -2.54
N ILE A 101 -12.17 11.98 -2.96
CA ILE A 101 -12.34 10.80 -2.10
C ILE A 101 -10.98 10.18 -1.77
N GLY A 102 -10.04 10.15 -2.72
CA GLY A 102 -8.69 9.66 -2.48
C GLY A 102 -7.94 10.43 -1.39
N VAL A 103 -8.03 11.77 -1.41
CA VAL A 103 -7.45 12.61 -0.34
C VAL A 103 -8.05 12.25 1.03
N LEU A 104 -9.37 12.06 1.12
CA LEU A 104 -10.05 11.68 2.36
C LEU A 104 -9.66 10.28 2.87
N GLN A 105 -9.26 9.38 1.99
CA GLN A 105 -8.81 8.04 2.33
C GLN A 105 -7.34 7.99 2.78
N GLY A 106 -6.64 9.13 2.80
CA GLY A 106 -5.22 9.22 3.16
C GLY A 106 -4.29 8.71 2.06
N GLU A 107 -4.65 8.96 0.80
CA GLU A 107 -3.90 8.49 -0.37
C GLU A 107 -2.78 9.43 -0.88
N GLU A 108 -2.43 10.49 -0.15
CA GLU A 108 -1.24 11.33 -0.45
C GLU A 108 0.04 10.81 0.22
#